data_AF-A0A1Z9BPA5-F1
#
_entry.id   AF-A0A1Z9BPA5-F1
#
_cell.length_a   1.000
_cell.length_b   1.000
_cell.length_c   1.000
_cell.angle_alpha   90.00
_cell.angle_beta   90.00
_cell.angle_gamma   90.00
#
_symmetry.space_group_name_H-M   'P 1'
#
loop_
_entity.id
_entity.type
_entity.pdbx_description
1 polymer ?
#
loop_
_entity_poly.entity_id
_entity_poly.type
_entity_poly.pdbx_seq_one_letter_code
_entity_poly.pdbx_strand_id
1 'polypeptide(L)'
;DDPTKRGQDAGDELFTSAVVALDAETGAYRWHFSQVPGNGWNYEPAVGLMLATVPIAGRETRVVLSVPKSGFVYLFDAKTGEFISGRNYVPVNWAKGLDEDTGRPIFDRAARYWEAADGEPTIILPSDGGAHDWTALAFDPKKNVLYIPSVTMPERLERKDSGNYSYDYRHGSQGDPDWQAFAELVAWDPVTQSEVWRQRHALPLNGGVLHTAGGLVFQGTAEGYLNAYDAASGEQLGSFAAGGAIRAAPSTVMAGGRQYIIVPAGAPSTSSTSSGLTDYSSTKASRSRPRLLAFVLGGDAPTPAWAAELTFPKPPVDRYPSETAAMGEAIFEAAACVGCHGYGGQSVGGSAPDLRVRLPANLDYLKAVLGGALAPRMPEIPLDEASTQALYAYLVNTAWSAYEDGHAHARAVGQD
;
A
#
# COMPACT_ATOMS: atom_id res chain seq x y z
N ASP A 1 12.46 8.84 9.62
CA ASP A 1 13.52 8.66 10.63
C ASP A 1 14.87 8.54 9.95
N ASP A 2 15.87 9.25 10.46
CA ASP A 2 17.24 9.20 9.93
C ASP A 2 18.07 8.25 10.83
N PRO A 3 18.40 7.03 10.37
CA PRO A 3 19.13 6.05 11.18
C PRO A 3 20.52 6.52 11.62
N THR A 4 21.10 7.52 10.95
CA THR A 4 22.43 8.05 11.28
C THR A 4 22.44 8.89 12.56
N LYS A 5 21.27 9.36 13.02
CA LYS A 5 21.13 10.16 14.24
C LYS A 5 21.01 9.34 15.52
N ARG A 6 21.07 8.01 15.41
CA ARG A 6 20.99 7.09 16.54
C ARG A 6 22.27 7.14 17.39
N GLY A 7 22.12 6.96 18.70
CA GLY A 7 23.28 6.80 19.59
C GLY A 7 24.07 5.54 19.24
N GLN A 8 25.38 5.55 19.48
CA GLN A 8 26.26 4.40 19.20
C GLN A 8 25.83 3.12 19.95
N ASP A 9 25.16 3.27 21.09
CA ASP A 9 24.65 2.18 21.93
C ASP A 9 23.11 2.01 21.85
N ALA A 10 22.46 2.46 20.76
CA ALA A 10 21.00 2.43 20.63
C ALA A 10 20.39 1.01 20.70
N GLY A 11 21.21 -0.04 20.51
CA GLY A 11 20.78 -1.43 20.60
C GLY A 11 19.65 -1.74 19.61
N ASP A 12 18.65 -2.48 20.06
CA ASP A 12 17.49 -2.85 19.23
C ASP A 12 16.42 -1.76 19.16
N GLU A 13 16.57 -0.64 19.88
CA GLU A 13 15.56 0.42 19.99
C GLU A 13 14.20 -0.09 20.48
N LEU A 14 14.18 -0.87 21.55
CA LEU A 14 12.94 -1.47 22.08
C LEU A 14 11.92 -0.38 22.48
N PHE A 15 10.63 -0.55 22.19
CA PHE A 15 9.94 -1.67 21.51
C PHE A 15 9.61 -1.38 20.04
N THR A 16 10.45 -0.64 19.33
CA THR A 16 10.22 -0.38 17.90
C THR A 16 10.23 -1.70 17.12
N SER A 17 9.33 -1.82 16.14
CA SER A 17 9.23 -3.01 15.28
C SER A 17 9.12 -4.34 16.01
N ALA A 18 8.46 -4.34 17.17
CA ALA A 18 8.24 -5.51 18.00
C ALA A 18 6.76 -5.89 18.11
N VAL A 19 6.50 -7.19 18.25
CA VAL A 19 5.25 -7.71 18.79
C VAL A 19 5.36 -7.67 20.31
N VAL A 20 4.39 -7.06 20.99
CA VAL A 20 4.39 -6.91 22.45
C VAL A 20 3.12 -7.51 23.03
N ALA A 21 3.29 -8.37 24.02
CA ALA A 21 2.18 -8.88 24.83
C ALA A 21 2.10 -8.15 26.16
N LEU A 22 0.89 -7.69 26.47
CA LEU A 22 0.55 -7.01 27.70
C LEU A 22 -0.57 -7.78 28.42
N ASP A 23 -0.65 -7.60 29.72
CA ASP A 23 -1.83 -7.95 30.49
C ASP A 23 -3.02 -7.08 30.05
N ALA A 24 -4.15 -7.70 29.69
CA ALA A 24 -5.30 -6.98 29.14
C ALA A 24 -6.04 -6.13 30.19
N GLU A 25 -5.94 -6.46 31.48
CA GLU A 25 -6.59 -5.71 32.55
C GLU A 25 -5.70 -4.58 33.08
N THR A 26 -4.40 -4.85 33.23
CA THR A 26 -3.48 -3.93 33.89
C THR A 26 -2.54 -3.19 32.94
N GLY A 27 -2.44 -3.61 31.69
CA GLY A 27 -1.44 -3.13 30.74
C GLY A 27 0.01 -3.53 31.08
N ALA A 28 0.20 -4.43 32.04
CA ALA A 28 1.55 -4.82 32.47
C ALA A 28 2.26 -5.64 31.38
N TYR A 29 3.52 -5.33 31.12
CA TYR A 29 4.37 -6.05 30.18
C TYR A 29 4.46 -7.56 30.52
N ARG A 30 4.39 -8.41 29.49
CA ARG A 30 4.58 -9.86 29.59
C ARG A 30 5.81 -10.33 28.83
N TRP A 31 5.82 -10.11 27.52
CA TRP A 31 6.91 -10.47 26.63
C TRP A 31 6.89 -9.58 25.40
N HIS A 32 7.99 -9.56 24.65
CA HIS A 32 8.04 -8.98 23.32
C HIS A 32 8.96 -9.81 22.41
N PHE A 33 8.80 -9.64 21.10
CA PHE A 33 9.74 -10.12 20.10
C PHE A 33 10.01 -9.02 19.08
N SER A 34 11.27 -8.60 18.93
CA SER A 34 11.69 -7.57 17.98
C SER A 34 11.97 -8.17 16.60
N GLN A 35 11.15 -7.83 15.61
CA GLN A 35 11.22 -8.41 14.27
C GLN A 35 12.23 -7.70 13.37
N VAL A 36 12.40 -6.38 13.55
CA VAL A 36 13.36 -5.56 12.80
C VAL A 36 14.11 -4.64 13.77
N PRO A 37 15.14 -5.15 14.46
CA PRO A 37 15.97 -4.32 15.34
C PRO A 37 16.63 -3.18 14.55
N GLY A 38 16.63 -1.96 15.09
CA GLY A 38 17.24 -0.81 14.40
C GLY A 38 16.56 -0.48 13.06
N ASN A 39 15.23 -0.62 12.98
CA ASN A 39 14.46 -0.46 11.75
C ASN A 39 14.71 0.88 11.05
N GLY A 40 15.32 0.87 9.87
CA GLY A 40 15.56 2.07 9.05
C GLY A 40 14.68 2.19 7.81
N TRP A 41 13.72 1.27 7.63
CA TRP A 41 12.99 1.07 6.36
C TRP A 41 11.46 1.17 6.51
N ASN A 42 10.95 1.69 7.64
CA ASN A 42 9.51 1.76 7.93
C ASN A 42 8.81 0.39 7.98
N TYR A 43 9.53 -0.66 8.40
CA TYR A 43 8.93 -1.99 8.55
C TYR A 43 8.12 -2.16 9.83
N GLU A 44 6.85 -1.77 9.76
CA GLU A 44 5.90 -1.89 10.86
C GLU A 44 5.55 -3.37 11.16
N PRO A 45 5.47 -3.75 12.45
CA PRO A 45 5.20 -5.12 12.88
C PRO A 45 3.70 -5.43 13.04
N ALA A 46 2.89 -4.38 13.20
CA ALA A 46 1.50 -4.48 13.67
C ALA A 46 0.46 -4.70 12.57
N VAL A 47 0.88 -4.76 11.31
CA VAL A 47 -0.03 -4.79 10.14
C VAL A 47 -0.65 -6.17 9.88
N GLY A 48 0.03 -7.24 10.27
CA GLY A 48 -0.46 -8.61 10.14
C GLY A 48 -0.20 -9.39 11.42
N LEU A 49 -1.19 -9.47 12.31
CA LEU A 49 -1.10 -10.25 13.55
C LEU A 49 -2.36 -11.10 13.73
N MET A 50 -2.17 -12.41 13.92
CA MET A 50 -3.24 -13.36 14.16
C MET A 50 -2.87 -14.32 15.30
N LEU A 51 -3.88 -14.76 16.04
CA LEU A 51 -3.74 -15.91 16.93
C LEU A 51 -4.31 -17.14 16.23
N ALA A 52 -3.56 -18.24 16.27
CA ALA A 52 -4.00 -19.53 15.76
C ALA A 52 -3.58 -20.64 16.72
N THR A 53 -4.22 -21.80 16.59
CA THR A 53 -3.70 -23.04 17.17
C THR A 53 -3.28 -23.92 16.01
N VAL A 54 -2.01 -24.32 15.99
CA VAL A 54 -1.40 -25.10 14.90
C VAL A 54 -0.57 -26.25 15.46
N PRO A 55 -0.37 -27.34 14.71
CA PRO A 55 0.43 -28.48 15.16
C PRO A 55 1.93 -28.15 15.07
N ILE A 56 2.59 -27.93 16.20
CA ILE A 56 4.05 -27.75 16.30
C ILE A 56 4.65 -28.99 16.97
N ALA A 57 5.56 -29.68 16.27
CA ALA A 57 6.19 -30.91 16.74
C ALA A 57 5.18 -31.96 17.27
N GLY A 58 4.02 -32.09 16.59
CA GLY A 58 2.95 -33.02 16.95
C GLY A 58 2.07 -32.59 18.13
N ARG A 59 2.20 -31.35 18.61
CA ARG A 59 1.36 -30.77 19.68
C ARG A 59 0.57 -29.58 19.16
N GLU A 60 -0.70 -29.48 19.57
CA GLU A 60 -1.51 -28.30 19.32
C GLU A 60 -0.98 -27.12 20.15
N THR A 61 -0.36 -26.16 19.47
CA THR A 61 0.29 -25.01 20.10
C THR A 61 -0.43 -23.74 19.70
N ARG A 62 -0.78 -22.91 20.69
CA ARG A 62 -1.34 -21.59 20.43
C ARG A 62 -0.21 -20.63 20.07
N VAL A 63 -0.26 -20.08 18.87
CA VAL A 63 0.79 -19.25 18.28
C VAL A 63 0.28 -17.85 17.96
N VAL A 64 1.21 -16.90 17.94
CA VAL A 64 1.06 -15.63 17.22
C VAL A 64 1.67 -15.83 15.83
N LEU A 65 0.84 -15.67 14.79
CA LEU A 65 1.27 -15.52 13.41
C LEU A 65 1.50 -14.03 13.17
N SER A 66 2.70 -13.65 12.74
CA SER A 66 3.02 -12.27 12.38
C SER A 66 3.51 -12.16 10.94
N VAL A 67 2.87 -11.29 10.18
CA VAL A 67 3.22 -10.93 8.80
C VAL A 67 3.47 -9.43 8.75
N PRO A 68 4.66 -8.96 9.17
CA PRO A 68 5.00 -7.55 9.12
C PRO A 68 5.28 -7.07 7.70
N LYS A 69 5.49 -5.76 7.56
CA LYS A 69 5.92 -5.12 6.30
C LYS A 69 7.24 -5.69 5.75
N SER A 70 8.08 -6.28 6.60
CA SER A 70 9.44 -6.70 6.25
C SER A 70 9.54 -7.89 5.28
N GLY A 71 8.42 -8.56 4.96
CA GLY A 71 8.38 -9.65 3.98
C GLY A 71 8.59 -11.05 4.54
N PHE A 72 8.59 -11.20 5.87
CA PHE A 72 8.68 -12.47 6.58
C PHE A 72 7.34 -12.87 7.19
N VAL A 73 7.09 -14.18 7.32
CA VAL A 73 6.06 -14.74 8.20
C VAL A 73 6.78 -15.30 9.42
N TYR A 74 6.36 -14.91 10.62
CA TYR A 74 6.90 -15.39 11.90
C TYR A 74 5.85 -16.16 12.68
N LEU A 75 6.29 -17.19 13.41
CA LEU A 75 5.53 -17.89 14.44
C LEU A 75 6.21 -17.70 15.78
N PHE A 76 5.42 -17.29 16.77
CA PHE A 76 5.81 -17.22 18.17
C PHE A 76 4.86 -18.06 19.02
N ASP A 77 5.35 -18.67 20.09
CA ASP A 77 4.46 -19.20 21.12
C ASP A 77 3.68 -18.03 21.75
N ALA A 78 2.35 -18.10 21.74
CA ALA A 78 1.51 -16.98 22.14
C ALA A 78 1.61 -16.66 23.65
N LYS A 79 2.05 -17.62 24.46
CA LYS A 79 2.17 -17.46 25.92
C LYS A 79 3.54 -16.89 26.30
N THR A 80 4.61 -17.35 25.66
CA THR A 80 5.98 -17.00 26.06
C THR A 80 6.64 -15.96 25.16
N GLY A 81 6.16 -15.78 23.93
CA GLY A 81 6.84 -14.98 22.91
C GLY A 81 8.06 -15.67 22.30
N GLU A 82 8.29 -16.95 22.62
CA GLU A 82 9.40 -17.73 22.08
C GLU A 82 9.26 -17.90 20.57
N PHE A 83 10.34 -17.63 19.83
CA PHE A 83 10.40 -17.86 18.39
C PHE A 83 10.30 -19.35 18.07
N ILE A 84 9.40 -19.68 17.15
CA ILE A 84 9.21 -21.06 16.68
C ILE A 84 9.82 -21.23 15.29
N SER A 85 9.47 -20.34 14.36
CA SER A 85 9.97 -20.38 12.99
C SER A 85 9.68 -19.07 12.25
N GLY A 86 10.42 -18.82 11.16
CA GLY A 86 10.11 -17.72 10.26
C GLY A 86 10.82 -17.82 8.92
N ARG A 87 10.19 -17.31 7.86
CA ARG A 87 10.77 -17.27 6.51
C ARG A 87 10.12 -16.18 5.67
N ASN A 88 10.86 -15.66 4.69
CA ASN A 88 10.31 -14.70 3.74
C ASN A 88 9.35 -15.38 2.74
N TYR A 89 8.21 -14.74 2.49
CA TYR A 89 7.17 -15.23 1.55
C TYR A 89 7.16 -14.44 0.22
N VAL A 90 7.94 -13.37 0.15
CA VAL A 90 8.23 -12.56 -1.04
C VAL A 90 9.74 -12.35 -1.17
N PRO A 91 10.23 -11.85 -2.32
CA PRO A 91 11.60 -11.37 -2.42
C PRO A 91 11.89 -10.26 -1.41
N VAL A 92 13.02 -10.39 -0.72
CA VAL A 92 13.54 -9.39 0.23
C VAL A 92 15.04 -9.20 -0.03
N ASN A 93 15.56 -7.99 0.18
CA ASN A 93 17.00 -7.73 0.06
C ASN A 93 17.61 -7.01 1.27
N TRP A 94 16.80 -6.62 2.26
CA TRP A 94 17.29 -6.01 3.50
C TRP A 94 17.90 -6.99 4.49
N ALA A 95 17.55 -8.27 4.36
CA ALA A 95 18.08 -9.38 5.12
C ALA A 95 18.30 -10.59 4.22
N LYS A 96 19.32 -11.38 4.54
CA LYS A 96 19.66 -12.63 3.85
C LYS A 96 18.82 -13.83 4.33
N GLY A 97 18.01 -13.62 5.36
CA GLY A 97 17.22 -14.63 6.04
C GLY A 97 17.06 -14.28 7.52
N LEU A 98 16.53 -15.24 8.28
CA LEU A 98 16.50 -15.20 9.74
C LEU A 98 17.50 -16.21 10.27
N ASP A 99 18.15 -15.89 11.38
CA ASP A 99 18.86 -16.85 12.20
C ASP A 99 17.87 -17.89 12.74
N GLU A 100 18.16 -19.17 12.53
CA GLU A 100 17.19 -20.26 12.77
C GLU A 100 16.88 -20.45 14.27
N ASP A 101 17.82 -20.14 15.15
CA ASP A 101 17.67 -20.31 16.59
C ASP A 101 16.99 -19.11 17.25
N THR A 102 17.34 -17.90 16.81
CA THR A 102 16.90 -16.66 17.47
C THR A 102 15.77 -15.94 16.75
N GLY A 103 15.53 -16.25 15.47
CA GLY A 103 14.61 -15.52 14.60
C GLY A 103 15.06 -14.11 14.25
N ARG A 104 16.30 -13.73 14.60
CA ARG A 104 16.85 -12.41 14.28
C ARG A 104 17.17 -12.29 12.80
N PRO A 105 16.89 -11.15 12.16
CA PRO A 105 17.29 -10.91 10.78
C PRO A 105 18.81 -10.93 10.61
N ILE A 106 19.29 -11.65 9.60
CA ILE A 106 20.68 -11.58 9.14
C ILE A 106 20.77 -10.42 8.15
N PHE A 107 21.04 -9.22 8.66
CA PHE A 107 21.04 -8.00 7.84
C PHE A 107 21.96 -8.09 6.62
N ASP A 108 21.47 -7.61 5.48
CA ASP A 108 22.34 -7.25 4.37
C ASP A 108 22.83 -5.81 4.54
N ARG A 109 24.16 -5.65 4.58
CA ARG A 109 24.77 -4.33 4.69
C ARG A 109 24.49 -3.47 3.46
N ALA A 110 24.34 -4.07 2.29
CA ALA A 110 24.05 -3.35 1.05
C ALA A 110 22.69 -2.63 1.10
N ALA A 111 21.76 -3.09 1.95
CA ALA A 111 20.45 -2.48 2.10
C ALA A 111 20.40 -1.32 3.11
N ARG A 112 21.50 -1.07 3.84
CA ARG A 112 21.61 0.09 4.72
C ARG A 112 21.95 1.31 3.89
N TYR A 113 20.93 1.87 3.23
CA TYR A 113 21.06 3.03 2.35
C TYR A 113 21.72 4.25 3.02
N TRP A 114 21.69 4.32 4.36
CA TRP A 114 22.38 5.35 5.12
C TRP A 114 23.90 5.16 5.25
N GLU A 115 24.40 3.96 4.97
CA GLU A 115 25.83 3.65 4.87
C GLU A 115 26.37 3.81 3.43
N ALA A 116 25.49 4.05 2.44
CA ALA A 116 25.90 4.33 1.06
C ALA A 116 26.60 5.70 0.94
N ALA A 117 27.42 5.85 -0.11
CA ALA A 117 28.04 7.13 -0.43
C ALA A 117 26.99 8.14 -0.93
N ASP A 118 27.31 9.44 -0.84
CA ASP A 118 26.43 10.49 -1.36
C ASP A 118 26.18 10.29 -2.86
N GLY A 119 24.92 10.41 -3.27
CA GLY A 119 24.49 10.19 -4.65
C GLY A 119 24.38 8.73 -5.10
N GLU A 120 24.86 7.76 -4.31
CA GLU A 120 24.75 6.33 -4.64
C GLU A 120 23.38 5.78 -4.19
N PRO A 121 22.53 5.34 -5.13
CA PRO A 121 21.21 4.83 -4.79
C PRO A 121 21.26 3.39 -4.28
N THR A 122 20.34 3.08 -3.36
CA THR A 122 20.04 1.72 -2.92
C THR A 122 18.60 1.40 -3.30
N ILE A 123 18.37 0.26 -3.94
CA ILE A 123 17.02 -0.24 -4.21
C ILE A 123 16.66 -1.25 -3.13
N ILE A 124 15.53 -1.05 -2.45
CA ILE A 124 15.10 -1.88 -1.32
C ILE A 124 13.83 -2.65 -1.66
N LEU A 125 13.80 -3.91 -1.23
CA LEU A 125 12.63 -4.77 -1.19
C LEU A 125 12.45 -5.38 0.21
N PRO A 126 11.23 -5.30 0.78
CA PRO A 126 10.08 -4.54 0.29
C PRO A 126 10.27 -3.01 0.40
N SER A 127 9.53 -2.18 -0.35
CA SER A 127 9.45 -0.74 -0.07
C SER A 127 8.91 -0.44 1.33
N ASP A 128 8.89 0.83 1.74
CA ASP A 128 8.20 1.30 2.96
C ASP A 128 6.70 0.91 3.07
N GLY A 129 6.05 0.66 1.93
CA GLY A 129 4.69 0.14 1.83
C GLY A 129 4.57 -1.30 2.30
N GLY A 130 5.71 -1.97 2.49
CA GLY A 130 5.84 -3.33 2.94
C GLY A 130 5.51 -4.39 1.89
N ALA A 131 5.87 -5.62 2.23
CA ALA A 131 5.40 -6.82 1.53
C ALA A 131 3.91 -7.08 1.77
N HIS A 132 3.42 -6.56 2.89
CA HIS A 132 2.05 -6.61 3.36
C HIS A 132 1.84 -5.39 4.26
N ASP A 133 0.64 -4.83 4.25
CA ASP A 133 0.27 -3.65 5.04
C ASP A 133 -1.07 -3.94 5.73
N TRP A 134 -1.82 -2.93 6.15
CA TRP A 134 -3.08 -3.02 6.90
C TRP A 134 -4.19 -3.93 6.32
N THR A 135 -4.07 -4.42 5.08
CA THR A 135 -5.10 -5.24 4.44
C THR A 135 -5.26 -6.56 5.18
N ALA A 136 -6.50 -6.95 5.55
CA ALA A 136 -6.65 -8.11 6.42
C ALA A 136 -6.14 -9.42 5.79
N LEU A 137 -5.41 -10.20 6.58
CA LEU A 137 -5.10 -11.60 6.32
C LEU A 137 -6.36 -12.47 6.50
N ALA A 138 -6.31 -13.72 6.02
CA ALA A 138 -7.28 -14.75 6.38
C ALA A 138 -6.59 -16.08 6.72
N PHE A 139 -7.22 -16.94 7.52
CA PHE A 139 -6.64 -18.21 7.94
C PHE A 139 -7.65 -19.37 7.81
N ASP A 140 -7.22 -20.50 7.27
CA ASP A 140 -7.92 -21.79 7.34
C ASP A 140 -7.38 -22.61 8.51
N PRO A 141 -8.09 -22.68 9.65
CA PRO A 141 -7.63 -23.44 10.82
C PRO A 141 -7.73 -24.96 10.66
N LYS A 142 -8.41 -25.47 9.63
CA LYS A 142 -8.48 -26.92 9.39
C LYS A 142 -7.28 -27.43 8.60
N LYS A 143 -6.79 -26.60 7.68
CA LYS A 143 -5.64 -26.93 6.83
C LYS A 143 -4.34 -26.23 7.27
N ASN A 144 -4.42 -25.33 8.24
CA ASN A 144 -3.34 -24.45 8.67
C ASN A 144 -2.78 -23.63 7.51
N VAL A 145 -3.64 -22.96 6.75
CA VAL A 145 -3.21 -22.13 5.61
C VAL A 145 -3.51 -20.67 5.89
N LEU A 146 -2.49 -19.83 5.79
CA LEU A 146 -2.56 -18.38 5.88
C LEU A 146 -2.65 -17.78 4.48
N TYR A 147 -3.62 -16.90 4.25
CA TYR A 147 -3.81 -16.19 2.99
C TYR A 147 -3.37 -14.74 3.16
N ILE A 148 -2.33 -14.37 2.41
CA ILE A 148 -1.61 -13.11 2.53
C ILE A 148 -1.83 -12.29 1.25
N PRO A 149 -2.47 -11.12 1.30
CA PRO A 149 -2.43 -10.16 0.22
C PRO A 149 -1.04 -9.50 0.21
N SER A 150 -0.18 -9.97 -0.68
CA SER A 150 1.21 -9.50 -0.78
C SER A 150 1.38 -8.42 -1.83
N VAL A 151 2.37 -7.58 -1.62
CA VAL A 151 2.85 -6.56 -2.55
C VAL A 151 4.36 -6.75 -2.68
N THR A 152 4.88 -6.68 -3.90
CA THR A 152 6.31 -6.54 -4.15
C THR A 152 6.47 -5.23 -4.88
N MET A 153 7.09 -4.26 -4.24
CA MET A 153 7.30 -2.93 -4.81
C MET A 153 8.69 -2.47 -4.43
N PRO A 154 9.57 -2.19 -5.41
CA PRO A 154 10.90 -1.67 -5.14
C PRO A 154 10.84 -0.18 -4.87
N GLU A 155 11.65 0.25 -3.91
CA GLU A 155 11.85 1.65 -3.57
C GLU A 155 13.30 2.03 -3.80
N ARG A 156 13.54 3.15 -4.47
CA ARG A 156 14.89 3.69 -4.66
C ARG A 156 15.15 4.78 -3.63
N LEU A 157 16.14 4.56 -2.78
CA LEU A 157 16.58 5.48 -1.74
C LEU A 157 17.97 6.03 -2.06
N GLU A 158 18.19 7.33 -1.85
CA GLU A 158 19.48 7.97 -2.14
C GLU A 158 19.70 9.14 -1.16
N ARG A 159 20.92 9.24 -0.60
CA ARG A 159 21.33 10.41 0.17
C ARG A 159 21.81 11.49 -0.78
N LYS A 160 21.20 12.68 -0.70
CA LYS A 160 21.57 13.86 -1.49
C LYS A 160 22.72 14.61 -0.83
N ASP A 161 23.47 15.39 -1.62
CA ASP A 161 24.55 16.28 -1.14
C ASP A 161 24.11 17.25 -0.03
N SER A 162 22.82 17.58 0.01
CA SER A 162 22.20 18.38 1.08
C SER A 162 22.16 17.68 2.45
N GLY A 163 22.46 16.38 2.51
CA GLY A 163 22.30 15.52 3.68
C GLY A 163 20.90 14.90 3.83
N ASN A 164 19.92 15.32 3.02
CA ASN A 164 18.58 14.74 3.01
C ASN A 164 18.50 13.47 2.17
N TYR A 165 17.51 12.61 2.44
CA TYR A 165 17.23 11.43 1.63
C TYR A 165 16.11 11.71 0.62
N SER A 166 16.26 11.18 -0.59
CA SER A 166 15.16 11.05 -1.54
C SER A 166 14.62 9.62 -1.54
N TYR A 167 13.31 9.50 -1.64
CA TYR A 167 12.56 8.25 -1.67
C TYR A 167 11.74 8.23 -2.97
N ASP A 168 11.96 7.23 -3.83
CA ASP A 168 11.21 7.07 -5.08
C ASP A 168 10.45 5.74 -5.11
N TYR A 169 9.16 5.83 -4.80
CA TYR A 169 8.20 4.74 -4.85
C TYR A 169 7.76 4.34 -6.26
N ARG A 170 8.08 5.18 -7.27
CA ARG A 170 7.71 4.94 -8.66
C ARG A 170 8.76 4.11 -9.37
N HIS A 171 9.88 3.77 -8.75
CA HIS A 171 10.94 2.98 -9.39
C HIS A 171 10.38 1.73 -10.07
N GLY A 172 9.46 1.03 -9.39
CA GLY A 172 8.76 -0.14 -9.91
C GLY A 172 7.88 0.08 -11.15
N SER A 173 7.53 1.32 -11.48
CA SER A 173 6.68 1.71 -12.63
C SER A 173 7.48 2.22 -13.82
N GLN A 174 8.81 2.39 -13.68
CA GLN A 174 9.65 3.04 -14.69
C GLN A 174 10.08 2.11 -15.83
N GLY A 175 9.55 0.89 -15.87
CA GLY A 175 9.79 -0.08 -16.94
C GLY A 175 11.13 -0.82 -16.84
N ASP A 176 11.81 -0.74 -15.69
CA ASP A 176 12.95 -1.61 -15.38
C ASP A 176 12.46 -3.06 -15.20
N PRO A 177 12.86 -4.00 -16.07
CA PRO A 177 12.40 -5.38 -15.99
C PRO A 177 12.91 -6.11 -14.73
N ASP A 178 14.01 -5.66 -14.14
CA ASP A 178 14.59 -6.27 -12.94
C ASP A 178 13.87 -5.80 -11.67
N TRP A 179 13.21 -4.63 -11.73
CA TRP A 179 12.56 -3.98 -10.60
C TRP A 179 11.12 -3.62 -10.94
N GLN A 180 10.24 -4.63 -11.00
CA GLN A 180 8.82 -4.45 -11.30
C GLN A 180 7.98 -4.44 -10.01
N ALA A 181 6.97 -3.57 -9.95
CA ALA A 181 5.96 -3.63 -8.89
C ALA A 181 4.81 -4.57 -9.24
N PHE A 182 4.37 -5.37 -8.28
CA PHE A 182 3.26 -6.30 -8.44
C PHE A 182 2.63 -6.74 -7.12
N ALA A 183 1.52 -7.47 -7.20
CA ALA A 183 0.90 -8.11 -6.05
C ALA A 183 0.46 -9.52 -6.34
N GLU A 184 0.41 -10.31 -5.28
CA GLU A 184 -0.03 -11.68 -5.31
C GLU A 184 -0.90 -11.99 -4.09
N LEU A 185 -1.85 -12.91 -4.25
CA LEU A 185 -2.48 -13.59 -3.13
C LEU A 185 -1.67 -14.85 -2.85
N VAL A 186 -0.97 -14.88 -1.72
CA VAL A 186 -0.12 -16.01 -1.32
C VAL A 186 -0.85 -16.86 -0.30
N ALA A 187 -0.99 -18.15 -0.58
CA ALA A 187 -1.36 -19.14 0.42
C ALA A 187 -0.09 -19.76 1.01
N TRP A 188 0.07 -19.65 2.32
CA TRP A 188 1.27 -19.99 3.06
C TRP A 188 0.95 -21.00 4.16
N ASP A 189 1.71 -22.07 4.26
CA ASP A 189 1.70 -22.95 5.42
C ASP A 189 2.67 -22.38 6.48
N PRO A 190 2.16 -21.87 7.61
CA PRO A 190 2.96 -21.29 8.67
C PRO A 190 3.77 -22.33 9.46
N VAL A 191 3.34 -23.59 9.49
CA VAL A 191 4.02 -24.66 10.24
C VAL A 191 5.26 -25.11 9.49
N THR A 192 5.13 -25.36 8.17
CA THR A 192 6.26 -25.77 7.33
C THR A 192 7.04 -24.60 6.75
N GLN A 193 6.55 -23.37 6.91
CA GLN A 193 7.12 -22.15 6.34
C GLN A 193 7.30 -22.27 4.81
N SER A 194 6.24 -22.69 4.12
CA SER A 194 6.28 -22.91 2.68
C SER A 194 5.03 -22.43 1.97
N GLU A 195 5.18 -22.03 0.72
CA GLU A 195 4.07 -21.71 -0.15
C GLU A 195 3.24 -22.95 -0.50
N VAL A 196 1.92 -22.79 -0.43
CA VAL A 196 0.94 -23.76 -0.94
C VAL A 196 0.60 -23.42 -2.38
N TRP A 197 0.27 -22.17 -2.66
CA TRP A 197 0.02 -21.61 -3.98
C TRP A 197 0.12 -20.09 -3.96
N ARG A 198 0.21 -19.47 -5.14
CA ARG A 198 0.12 -18.01 -5.33
C ARG A 198 -0.74 -17.65 -6.52
N GLN A 199 -1.42 -16.49 -6.46
CA GLN A 199 -2.17 -15.91 -7.57
C GLN A 199 -1.71 -14.49 -7.86
N ARG A 200 -1.38 -14.20 -9.12
CA ARG A 200 -0.92 -12.88 -9.56
C ARG A 200 -2.10 -11.94 -9.80
N HIS A 201 -1.97 -10.69 -9.36
CA HIS A 201 -2.91 -9.61 -9.71
C HIS A 201 -2.33 -8.66 -10.75
N ALA A 202 -3.21 -7.98 -11.48
CA ALA A 202 -2.81 -7.01 -12.49
C ALA A 202 -2.19 -5.74 -11.87
N LEU A 203 -2.69 -5.31 -10.70
CA LEU A 203 -2.22 -4.12 -10.02
C LEU A 203 -1.65 -4.43 -8.63
N PRO A 204 -0.65 -3.67 -8.13
CA PRO A 204 0.03 -3.96 -6.87
C PRO A 204 -0.80 -3.75 -5.60
N LEU A 205 -1.85 -2.92 -5.60
CA LEU A 205 -2.50 -2.54 -4.35
C LEU A 205 -3.93 -3.12 -4.26
N ASN A 206 -4.05 -4.42 -3.97
CA ASN A 206 -5.34 -5.12 -3.79
C ASN A 206 -5.82 -5.16 -2.33
N GLY A 207 -7.07 -5.57 -2.12
CA GLY A 207 -7.71 -5.58 -0.81
C GLY A 207 -7.37 -6.77 0.08
N GLY A 208 -7.92 -6.71 1.30
CA GLY A 208 -7.82 -7.80 2.28
C GLY A 208 -8.61 -9.04 1.86
N VAL A 209 -8.44 -10.10 2.64
CA VAL A 209 -8.86 -11.45 2.29
C VAL A 209 -9.91 -11.97 3.26
N LEU A 210 -10.84 -12.80 2.77
CA LEU A 210 -11.80 -13.55 3.57
C LEU A 210 -11.72 -15.04 3.21
N HIS A 211 -11.49 -15.90 4.20
CA HIS A 211 -11.63 -17.34 4.05
C HIS A 211 -12.97 -17.82 4.63
N THR A 212 -13.58 -18.86 4.03
CA THR A 212 -14.81 -19.48 4.52
C THR A 212 -14.70 -20.99 4.59
N ALA A 213 -15.44 -21.61 5.53
CA ALA A 213 -15.47 -23.07 5.71
C ALA A 213 -16.00 -23.85 4.49
N GLY A 214 -16.58 -23.17 3.50
CA GLY A 214 -16.97 -23.76 2.21
C GLY A 214 -15.78 -24.02 1.28
N GLY A 215 -14.55 -23.74 1.70
CA GLY A 215 -13.35 -23.92 0.89
C GLY A 215 -13.13 -22.78 -0.11
N LEU A 216 -13.60 -21.57 0.22
CA LEU A 216 -13.48 -20.40 -0.63
C LEU A 216 -12.64 -19.31 0.04
N VAL A 217 -11.82 -18.64 -0.76
CA VAL A 217 -11.10 -17.42 -0.41
C VAL A 217 -11.61 -16.29 -1.29
N PHE A 218 -12.00 -15.17 -0.68
CA PHE A 218 -12.46 -13.97 -1.38
C PHE A 218 -11.47 -12.83 -1.20
N GLN A 219 -11.22 -12.10 -2.28
CA GLN A 219 -10.37 -10.90 -2.24
C GLN A 219 -10.89 -9.86 -3.22
N GLY A 220 -10.88 -8.60 -2.79
CA GLY A 220 -11.15 -7.48 -3.68
C GLY A 220 -9.90 -6.99 -4.42
N THR A 221 -10.06 -6.54 -5.66
CA THR A 221 -8.95 -6.05 -6.49
C THR A 221 -8.99 -4.54 -6.69
N ALA A 222 -7.82 -3.96 -6.98
CA ALA A 222 -7.71 -2.54 -7.39
C ALA A 222 -8.46 -2.24 -8.71
N GLU A 223 -8.63 -3.25 -9.57
CA GLU A 223 -9.42 -3.15 -10.81
C GLU A 223 -10.93 -3.06 -10.54
N GLY A 224 -11.37 -3.38 -9.31
CA GLY A 224 -12.76 -3.24 -8.89
C GLY A 224 -13.60 -4.50 -9.06
N TYR A 225 -12.98 -5.65 -8.83
CA TYR A 225 -13.64 -6.96 -8.81
C TYR A 225 -13.52 -7.61 -7.44
N LEU A 226 -14.56 -8.33 -7.03
CA LEU A 226 -14.48 -9.32 -5.96
C LEU A 226 -14.17 -10.66 -6.61
N ASN A 227 -12.99 -11.21 -6.36
CA ASN A 227 -12.61 -12.53 -6.85
C ASN A 227 -12.89 -13.60 -5.78
N ALA A 228 -13.25 -14.80 -6.23
CA ALA A 228 -13.41 -15.99 -5.42
C ALA A 228 -12.46 -17.07 -5.91
N TYR A 229 -11.69 -17.65 -4.99
CA TYR A 229 -10.69 -18.66 -5.25
C TYR A 229 -11.01 -19.95 -4.49
N ASP A 230 -10.70 -21.10 -5.07
CA ASP A 230 -10.64 -22.36 -4.35
C ASP A 230 -9.52 -22.30 -3.30
N ALA A 231 -9.85 -22.57 -2.05
CA ALA A 231 -8.93 -22.42 -0.93
C ALA A 231 -7.74 -23.39 -0.97
N ALA A 232 -7.89 -24.55 -1.63
CA ALA A 232 -6.87 -25.60 -1.66
C ALA A 232 -5.86 -25.40 -2.80
N SER A 233 -6.32 -25.00 -3.98
CA SER A 233 -5.53 -24.90 -5.22
C SER A 233 -5.21 -23.48 -5.63
N GLY A 234 -5.97 -22.49 -5.14
CA GLY A 234 -5.90 -21.11 -5.59
C GLY A 234 -6.58 -20.87 -6.93
N GLU A 235 -7.27 -21.86 -7.53
CA GLU A 235 -8.01 -21.67 -8.78
C GLU A 235 -9.04 -20.55 -8.65
N GLN A 236 -9.05 -19.59 -9.58
CA GLN A 236 -10.06 -18.53 -9.60
C GLN A 236 -11.39 -19.08 -10.13
N LEU A 237 -12.34 -19.29 -9.22
CA LEU A 237 -13.66 -19.85 -9.52
C LEU A 237 -14.65 -18.80 -10.03
N GLY A 238 -14.41 -17.52 -9.72
CA GLY A 238 -15.27 -16.43 -10.14
C GLY A 238 -14.67 -15.05 -9.93
N SER A 239 -15.17 -14.08 -10.70
CA SER A 239 -14.83 -12.67 -10.58
C SER A 239 -16.10 -11.84 -10.78
N PHE A 240 -16.41 -10.99 -9.81
CA PHE A 240 -17.67 -10.25 -9.76
C PHE A 240 -17.39 -8.75 -9.78
N ALA A 241 -17.89 -8.06 -10.80
CA ALA A 241 -17.71 -6.62 -10.93
C ALA A 241 -18.35 -5.87 -9.75
N ALA A 242 -17.55 -5.04 -9.09
CA ALA A 242 -17.98 -4.18 -7.99
C ALA A 242 -18.15 -2.71 -8.42
N GLY A 243 -17.75 -2.38 -9.65
CA GLY A 243 -17.84 -1.03 -10.20
C GLY A 243 -16.96 -0.02 -9.49
N GLY A 244 -15.92 -0.46 -8.78
CA GLY A 244 -14.99 0.38 -8.03
C GLY A 244 -13.94 -0.44 -7.29
N ALA A 245 -12.74 0.12 -7.09
CA ALA A 245 -11.61 -0.57 -6.44
C ALA A 245 -12.00 -1.06 -5.04
N ILE A 246 -11.47 -2.21 -4.63
CA ILE A 246 -11.70 -2.78 -3.29
C ILE A 246 -10.37 -2.92 -2.56
N ARG A 247 -10.26 -2.21 -1.43
CA ARG A 247 -9.09 -2.26 -0.54
C ARG A 247 -9.39 -2.93 0.80
N ALA A 248 -10.63 -2.83 1.28
CA ALA A 248 -11.03 -3.50 2.52
C ALA A 248 -11.13 -5.02 2.33
N ALA A 249 -11.09 -5.74 3.44
CA ALA A 249 -11.40 -7.16 3.44
C ALA A 249 -12.91 -7.40 3.28
N PRO A 250 -13.32 -8.40 2.48
CA PRO A 250 -14.71 -8.85 2.48
C PRO A 250 -15.11 -9.39 3.86
N SER A 251 -16.40 -9.34 4.17
CA SER A 251 -17.00 -9.97 5.36
C SER A 251 -18.15 -10.87 4.94
N THR A 252 -18.53 -11.85 5.76
CA THR A 252 -19.70 -12.69 5.50
C THR A 252 -20.71 -12.63 6.64
N VAL A 253 -22.00 -12.63 6.33
CA VAL A 253 -23.09 -12.64 7.32
C VAL A 253 -24.26 -13.50 6.87
N MET A 254 -25.00 -14.06 7.83
CA MET A 254 -26.29 -14.71 7.59
C MET A 254 -27.43 -13.71 7.83
N ALA A 255 -28.31 -13.53 6.85
CA ALA A 255 -29.50 -12.70 6.98
C ALA A 255 -30.68 -13.37 6.26
N GLY A 256 -31.83 -13.51 6.93
CA GLY A 256 -33.02 -14.13 6.34
C GLY A 256 -32.79 -15.54 5.77
N GLY A 257 -31.92 -16.33 6.41
CA GLY A 257 -31.57 -17.69 5.96
C GLY A 257 -30.61 -17.76 4.76
N ARG A 258 -30.10 -16.63 4.25
CA ARG A 258 -29.14 -16.57 3.15
C ARG A 258 -27.79 -16.04 3.64
N GLN A 259 -26.72 -16.54 3.06
CA GLN A 259 -25.35 -16.07 3.30
C GLN A 259 -25.00 -14.96 2.32
N TYR A 260 -24.48 -13.85 2.83
CA TYR A 260 -24.03 -12.70 2.04
C TYR A 260 -22.54 -12.47 2.23
N ILE A 261 -21.85 -12.15 1.13
CA ILE A 261 -20.51 -11.56 1.17
C ILE A 261 -20.67 -10.05 1.01
N ILE A 262 -20.18 -9.28 1.99
CA ILE A 262 -20.29 -7.83 2.05
C ILE A 262 -18.92 -7.22 1.81
N VAL A 263 -18.85 -6.22 0.94
CA VAL A 263 -17.58 -5.54 0.61
C VAL A 263 -17.81 -4.06 0.30
N PRO A 264 -17.02 -3.14 0.86
CA PRO A 264 -17.01 -1.75 0.42
C PRO A 264 -16.18 -1.62 -0.86
N ALA A 265 -16.74 -0.96 -1.87
CA ALA A 265 -16.12 -0.77 -3.18
C ALA A 265 -16.15 0.71 -3.59
N GLY A 266 -15.15 1.12 -4.38
CA GLY A 266 -14.91 2.50 -4.78
C GLY A 266 -13.61 3.02 -4.19
N ALA A 267 -13.02 4.04 -4.83
CA ALA A 267 -11.71 4.55 -4.44
C ALA A 267 -11.82 5.87 -3.65
N PRO A 268 -11.84 5.81 -2.30
CA PRO A 268 -11.50 6.96 -1.49
C PRO A 268 -10.36 6.62 -0.51
N SER A 269 -9.34 5.86 -0.94
CA SER A 269 -8.16 5.69 -0.08
C SER A 269 -7.31 6.94 -0.20
N THR A 270 -7.32 7.76 0.85
CA THR A 270 -6.50 8.97 0.98
C THR A 270 -5.21 8.66 1.72
N SER A 271 -4.83 7.38 1.84
CA SER A 271 -3.50 7.06 2.36
C SER A 271 -2.45 7.65 1.43
N SER A 272 -1.36 8.14 1.99
CA SER A 272 -0.23 8.66 1.23
C SER A 272 0.23 7.66 0.16
N THR A 273 0.25 6.36 0.48
CA THR A 273 0.56 5.27 -0.46
C THR A 273 -0.45 5.19 -1.60
N SER A 274 -1.76 5.26 -1.34
CA SER A 274 -2.78 5.15 -2.41
C SER A 274 -2.83 6.38 -3.30
N SER A 275 -2.61 7.57 -2.73
CA SER A 275 -2.57 8.84 -3.46
C SER A 275 -1.26 9.01 -4.23
N GLY A 276 -0.13 8.64 -3.63
CA GLY A 276 1.18 8.63 -4.30
C GLY A 276 1.31 7.55 -5.36
N LEU A 277 0.55 6.46 -5.29
CA LEU A 277 0.61 5.35 -6.24
C LEU A 277 -0.76 5.11 -6.88
N THR A 278 -1.36 6.18 -7.38
CA THR A 278 -2.73 6.24 -7.91
C THR A 278 -3.04 5.14 -8.93
N ASP A 279 -2.13 4.84 -9.85
CA ASP A 279 -2.33 3.81 -10.88
C ASP A 279 -2.06 2.39 -10.39
N TYR A 280 -1.39 2.22 -9.24
CA TYR A 280 -1.28 0.93 -8.56
C TYR A 280 -2.49 0.63 -7.67
N SER A 281 -3.15 1.66 -7.15
CA SER A 281 -4.29 1.56 -6.24
C SER A 281 -5.63 1.45 -6.96
N SER A 282 -5.72 1.89 -8.21
CA SER A 282 -6.96 1.82 -9.00
C SER A 282 -6.71 2.07 -10.49
N THR A 283 -7.53 1.44 -11.33
CA THR A 283 -7.68 1.90 -12.72
C THR A 283 -8.51 3.19 -12.74
N LYS A 284 -8.41 3.96 -13.83
CA LYS A 284 -9.27 5.15 -14.01
C LYS A 284 -10.76 4.82 -13.88
N ALA A 285 -11.20 3.68 -14.42
CA ALA A 285 -12.59 3.23 -14.36
C ALA A 285 -13.02 2.81 -12.95
N SER A 286 -12.11 2.30 -12.12
CA SER A 286 -12.42 1.83 -10.77
C SER A 286 -12.39 2.94 -9.70
N ARG A 287 -12.09 4.20 -10.09
CA ARG A 287 -12.15 5.41 -9.23
C ARG A 287 -13.57 5.94 -9.02
N SER A 288 -14.46 5.04 -8.64
CA SER A 288 -15.88 5.37 -8.50
C SER A 288 -16.22 5.77 -7.07
N ARG A 289 -17.42 6.34 -6.89
CA ARG A 289 -17.92 6.73 -5.57
C ARG A 289 -18.02 5.52 -4.63
N PRO A 290 -17.62 5.66 -3.35
CA PRO A 290 -17.67 4.59 -2.38
C PRO A 290 -19.10 4.08 -2.15
N ARG A 291 -19.26 2.77 -2.01
CA ARG A 291 -20.53 2.10 -1.73
C ARG A 291 -20.29 0.79 -0.97
N LEU A 292 -21.33 0.29 -0.30
CA LEU A 292 -21.34 -1.04 0.30
C LEU A 292 -22.11 -2.00 -0.62
N LEU A 293 -21.49 -3.12 -0.99
CA LEU A 293 -22.09 -4.16 -1.83
C LEU A 293 -22.34 -5.42 -1.02
N ALA A 294 -23.40 -6.15 -1.38
CA ALA A 294 -23.73 -7.46 -0.81
C ALA A 294 -23.96 -8.46 -1.94
N PHE A 295 -23.12 -9.49 -1.99
CA PHE A 295 -23.20 -10.59 -2.95
C PHE A 295 -23.88 -11.79 -2.31
N VAL A 296 -24.78 -12.44 -3.05
CA VAL A 296 -25.55 -13.60 -2.59
C VAL A 296 -25.88 -14.51 -3.78
N LEU A 297 -25.95 -15.82 -3.54
CA LEU A 297 -26.35 -16.77 -4.58
C LEU A 297 -27.75 -16.44 -5.12
N GLY A 298 -27.86 -16.42 -6.46
CA GLY A 298 -29.10 -16.07 -7.17
C GLY A 298 -29.48 -14.59 -7.09
N GLY A 299 -28.59 -13.70 -6.65
CA GLY A 299 -28.82 -12.25 -6.71
C GLY A 299 -28.84 -11.73 -8.15
N ASP A 300 -29.75 -10.81 -8.43
CA ASP A 300 -30.01 -10.22 -9.74
C ASP A 300 -29.91 -8.68 -9.76
N ALA A 301 -29.37 -8.10 -8.68
CA ALA A 301 -29.13 -6.67 -8.61
C ALA A 301 -28.20 -6.21 -9.75
N PRO A 302 -28.46 -5.04 -10.36
CA PRO A 302 -27.64 -4.55 -11.46
C PRO A 302 -26.20 -4.30 -11.01
N THR A 303 -25.25 -4.55 -11.91
CA THR A 303 -23.85 -4.22 -11.67
C THR A 303 -23.70 -2.72 -11.38
N PRO A 304 -22.97 -2.35 -10.32
CA PRO A 304 -22.77 -0.95 -9.99
C PRO A 304 -22.06 -0.18 -11.10
N ALA A 305 -22.43 1.09 -11.29
CA ALA A 305 -21.78 1.95 -12.29
C ALA A 305 -20.29 2.19 -11.96
N TRP A 306 -19.46 2.14 -13.01
CA TRP A 306 -18.05 2.50 -12.98
C TRP A 306 -17.87 4.03 -12.92
N ALA A 307 -16.64 4.50 -12.71
CA ALA A 307 -16.33 5.92 -12.79
C ALA A 307 -16.61 6.45 -14.20
N ALA A 308 -17.12 7.68 -14.28
CA ALA A 308 -17.17 8.38 -15.56
C ALA A 308 -15.75 8.66 -16.06
N GLU A 309 -15.58 8.70 -17.36
CA GLU A 309 -14.32 9.11 -17.97
C GLU A 309 -13.94 10.53 -17.53
N LEU A 310 -12.68 10.71 -17.17
CA LEU A 310 -12.16 12.01 -16.77
C LEU A 310 -12.09 12.92 -17.99
N THR A 311 -12.69 14.10 -17.87
CA THR A 311 -12.55 15.18 -18.85
C THR A 311 -11.62 16.23 -18.28
N PHE A 312 -10.57 16.56 -19.03
CA PHE A 312 -9.58 17.57 -18.65
C PHE A 312 -9.94 18.88 -19.34
N PRO A 313 -10.35 19.94 -18.61
CA PRO A 313 -10.66 21.23 -19.20
C PRO A 313 -9.40 21.91 -19.74
N LYS A 314 -9.55 22.73 -20.79
CA LYS A 314 -8.46 23.58 -21.27
C LYS A 314 -8.08 24.57 -20.15
N PRO A 315 -6.80 24.67 -19.75
CA PRO A 315 -6.39 25.66 -18.75
C PRO A 315 -6.69 27.09 -19.22
N PRO A 316 -7.04 28.01 -18.30
CA PRO A 316 -7.45 29.37 -18.63
C PRO A 316 -6.27 30.31 -18.94
N VAL A 317 -5.04 29.85 -18.76
CA VAL A 317 -3.80 30.61 -18.95
C VAL A 317 -2.81 29.78 -19.76
N ASP A 318 -1.86 30.45 -20.43
CA ASP A 318 -0.82 29.78 -21.20
C ASP A 318 0.16 29.00 -20.30
N ARG A 319 0.91 28.07 -20.91
CA ARG A 319 1.99 27.34 -20.24
C ARG A 319 3.06 28.31 -19.73
N TYR A 320 3.61 28.00 -18.57
CA TYR A 320 4.76 28.69 -18.00
C TYR A 320 6.07 28.06 -18.49
N PRO A 321 7.21 28.78 -18.39
CA PRO A 321 8.53 28.22 -18.68
C PRO A 321 8.77 26.90 -17.92
N SER A 322 9.37 25.92 -18.59
CA SER A 322 9.59 24.58 -18.04
C SER A 322 10.46 24.60 -16.78
N GLU A 323 11.43 25.51 -16.71
CA GLU A 323 12.29 25.68 -15.53
C GLU A 323 11.49 26.10 -14.30
N THR A 324 10.57 27.06 -14.43
CA THR A 324 9.69 27.50 -13.34
C THR A 324 8.74 26.38 -12.91
N ALA A 325 8.20 25.63 -13.86
CA ALA A 325 7.36 24.47 -13.56
C ALA A 325 8.13 23.34 -12.87
N ALA A 326 9.40 23.10 -13.23
CA ALA A 326 10.24 22.11 -12.57
C ALA A 326 10.53 22.49 -11.10
N MET A 327 10.75 23.78 -10.81
CA MET A 327 10.82 24.26 -9.43
C MET A 327 9.50 24.01 -8.68
N GLY A 328 8.37 24.27 -9.34
CA GLY A 328 7.05 24.01 -8.77
C GLY A 328 6.77 22.54 -8.47
N GLU A 329 7.26 21.63 -9.30
CA GLU A 329 7.20 20.19 -9.06
C GLU A 329 7.95 19.80 -7.79
N ALA A 330 9.19 20.28 -7.63
CA ALA A 330 9.99 20.02 -6.44
C ALA A 330 9.30 20.55 -5.16
N ILE A 331 8.65 21.72 -5.24
CA ILE A 331 7.85 22.28 -4.13
C ILE A 331 6.62 21.41 -3.87
N PHE A 332 5.91 20.95 -4.91
CA PHE A 332 4.74 20.09 -4.76
C PHE A 332 5.08 18.78 -4.01
N GLU A 333 6.23 18.18 -4.30
CA GLU A 333 6.71 17.00 -3.58
C GLU A 333 7.18 17.34 -2.15
N ALA A 334 8.00 18.38 -1.99
CA ALA A 334 8.55 18.79 -0.70
C ALA A 334 7.48 19.27 0.30
N ALA A 335 6.41 19.89 -0.19
CA ALA A 335 5.25 20.31 0.61
C ALA A 335 4.26 19.16 0.89
N ALA A 336 4.62 17.91 0.55
CA ALA A 336 3.82 16.71 0.73
C ALA A 336 2.45 16.73 0.02
N CYS A 337 2.28 17.56 -1.02
CA CYS A 337 1.04 17.64 -1.79
C CYS A 337 0.69 16.29 -2.45
N VAL A 338 1.72 15.51 -2.84
CA VAL A 338 1.59 14.15 -3.38
C VAL A 338 0.78 13.23 -2.46
N GLY A 339 0.92 13.38 -1.14
CA GLY A 339 0.23 12.52 -0.17
C GLY A 339 -1.29 12.60 -0.25
N CYS A 340 -1.85 13.68 -0.80
CA CYS A 340 -3.29 13.87 -1.00
C CYS A 340 -3.68 13.94 -2.49
N HIS A 341 -2.91 14.67 -3.29
CA HIS A 341 -3.23 14.97 -4.68
C HIS A 341 -2.54 14.04 -5.68
N GLY A 342 -1.64 13.17 -5.23
CA GLY A 342 -0.84 12.27 -6.06
C GLY A 342 0.20 12.98 -6.92
N TYR A 343 1.15 12.21 -7.46
CA TYR A 343 2.17 12.76 -8.37
C TYR A 343 1.52 13.39 -9.59
N GLY A 344 2.02 14.54 -10.03
CA GLY A 344 1.40 15.29 -11.12
C GLY A 344 -0.04 15.73 -10.82
N GLY A 345 -0.44 15.85 -9.55
CA GLY A 345 -1.82 16.20 -9.18
C GLY A 345 -2.87 15.15 -9.59
N GLN A 346 -2.43 13.94 -9.94
CA GLN A 346 -3.27 12.79 -10.28
C GLN A 346 -3.80 12.10 -9.02
N SER A 347 -4.98 12.52 -8.56
CA SER A 347 -5.64 11.91 -7.41
C SER A 347 -6.53 10.74 -7.83
N VAL A 348 -6.66 9.74 -6.94
CA VAL A 348 -7.71 8.71 -7.02
C VAL A 348 -9.11 9.28 -6.77
N GLY A 349 -9.22 10.53 -6.31
CA GLY A 349 -10.46 11.16 -5.88
C GLY A 349 -10.80 10.88 -4.42
N GLY A 350 -11.96 11.33 -3.96
CA GLY A 350 -12.38 11.25 -2.56
C GLY A 350 -12.25 12.59 -1.84
N SER A 351 -11.44 12.65 -0.77
CA SER A 351 -11.27 13.87 0.03
C SER A 351 -10.44 14.94 -0.67
N ALA A 352 -9.50 14.54 -1.53
CA ALA A 352 -8.65 15.41 -2.32
C ALA A 352 -9.03 15.32 -3.81
N PRO A 353 -9.18 16.46 -4.51
CA PRO A 353 -9.45 16.47 -5.94
C PRO A 353 -8.21 16.16 -6.78
N ASP A 354 -8.43 15.60 -7.97
CA ASP A 354 -7.45 15.59 -9.06
C ASP A 354 -7.27 17.04 -9.55
N LEU A 355 -6.08 17.59 -9.37
CA LEU A 355 -5.77 19.00 -9.64
C LEU A 355 -5.65 19.31 -11.14
N ARG A 356 -5.56 18.28 -11.99
CA ARG A 356 -5.58 18.43 -13.45
C ARG A 356 -7.01 18.67 -13.96
N VAL A 357 -8.00 18.14 -13.24
CA VAL A 357 -9.43 18.39 -13.49
C VAL A 357 -9.91 19.64 -12.74
N ARG A 358 -9.39 19.87 -11.54
CA ARG A 358 -9.76 20.98 -10.64
C ARG A 358 -8.58 21.92 -10.42
N LEU A 359 -8.04 22.44 -11.51
CA LEU A 359 -6.97 23.45 -11.48
C LEU A 359 -7.41 24.68 -10.65
N PRO A 360 -6.57 25.20 -9.74
CA PRO A 360 -6.80 26.50 -9.11
C PRO A 360 -7.10 27.58 -10.15
N ALA A 361 -8.15 28.39 -9.93
CA ALA A 361 -8.64 29.31 -10.96
C ALA A 361 -7.62 30.41 -11.34
N ASN A 362 -6.80 30.82 -10.37
CA ASN A 362 -5.70 31.78 -10.52
C ASN A 362 -4.75 31.68 -9.31
N LEU A 363 -3.67 32.46 -9.34
CA LEU A 363 -2.67 32.50 -8.28
C LEU A 363 -3.25 32.96 -6.94
N ASP A 364 -4.17 33.93 -6.92
CA ASP A 364 -4.78 34.43 -5.68
C ASP A 364 -5.67 33.36 -5.02
N TYR A 365 -6.39 32.58 -5.82
CA TYR A 365 -7.13 31.43 -5.33
C TYR A 365 -6.20 30.39 -4.72
N LEU A 366 -5.07 30.08 -5.36
CA LEU A 366 -4.08 29.18 -4.79
C LEU A 366 -3.52 29.73 -3.47
N LYS A 367 -3.13 31.02 -3.42
CA LYS A 367 -2.65 31.69 -2.19
C LYS A 367 -3.68 31.57 -1.06
N ALA A 368 -4.96 31.78 -1.35
CA ALA A 368 -6.02 31.64 -0.35
C ALA A 368 -6.16 30.19 0.15
N VAL A 369 -6.11 29.20 -0.75
CA VAL A 369 -6.17 27.77 -0.37
C VAL A 369 -4.99 27.37 0.51
N LEU A 370 -3.76 27.76 0.12
CA LEU A 370 -2.54 27.50 0.88
C LEU A 370 -2.54 28.24 2.22
N GLY A 371 -3.17 29.42 2.29
CA GLY A 371 -3.41 30.19 3.51
C GLY A 371 -4.60 29.70 4.35
N GLY A 372 -5.13 28.50 4.09
CA GLY A 372 -6.13 27.85 4.95
C GLY A 372 -7.59 28.16 4.62
N ALA A 373 -7.92 28.75 3.45
CA ALA A 373 -9.31 29.01 3.06
C ALA A 373 -10.19 27.74 2.99
N LEU A 374 -9.57 26.55 2.90
CA LEU A 374 -10.23 25.25 2.88
C LEU A 374 -9.95 24.39 4.12
N ALA A 375 -9.41 24.97 5.19
CA ALA A 375 -9.17 24.25 6.45
C ALA A 375 -10.49 23.76 7.08
N PRO A 376 -10.50 22.58 7.75
CA PRO A 376 -9.38 21.66 7.95
C PRO A 376 -9.20 20.64 6.81
N ARG A 377 -9.95 20.74 5.71
CA ARG A 377 -9.92 19.74 4.62
C ARG A 377 -8.64 19.81 3.78
N MET A 378 -8.11 21.01 3.60
CA MET A 378 -6.77 21.27 3.06
C MET A 378 -5.97 21.96 4.17
N PRO A 379 -4.80 21.42 4.58
CA PRO A 379 -3.94 22.08 5.56
C PRO A 379 -3.43 23.42 5.03
N GLU A 380 -3.13 24.31 5.96
CA GLU A 380 -2.33 25.50 5.64
C GLU A 380 -0.91 25.05 5.28
N ILE A 381 -0.40 25.55 4.16
CA ILE A 381 0.95 25.25 3.64
C ILE A 381 1.64 26.59 3.40
N PRO A 382 2.44 27.08 4.36
CA PRO A 382 3.08 28.39 4.24
C PRO A 382 4.16 28.32 3.16
N LEU A 383 3.96 29.07 2.08
CA LEU A 383 4.93 29.27 1.00
C LEU A 383 5.14 30.76 0.78
N ASP A 384 6.37 31.14 0.42
CA ASP A 384 6.62 32.50 -0.06
C ASP A 384 5.98 32.72 -1.45
N GLU A 385 5.98 33.97 -1.91
CA GLU A 385 5.35 34.34 -3.17
C GLU A 385 5.99 33.66 -4.39
N ALA A 386 7.32 33.55 -4.41
CA ALA A 386 8.04 32.93 -5.51
C ALA A 386 7.74 31.43 -5.61
N SER A 387 7.74 30.74 -4.47
CA SER A 387 7.41 29.31 -4.36
C SER A 387 5.95 29.05 -4.74
N THR A 388 5.03 29.92 -4.31
CA THR A 388 3.62 29.79 -4.69
C THR A 388 3.41 29.99 -6.19
N GLN A 389 4.14 30.92 -6.80
CA GLN A 389 4.08 31.14 -8.25
C GLN A 389 4.66 29.96 -9.03
N ALA A 390 5.79 29.39 -8.59
CA ALA A 390 6.37 28.20 -9.19
C ALA A 390 5.41 27.00 -9.08
N LEU A 391 4.80 26.79 -7.91
CA LEU A 391 3.79 25.75 -7.69
C LEU A 391 2.59 25.92 -8.63
N TYR A 392 2.07 27.14 -8.79
CA TYR A 392 0.99 27.41 -9.73
C TYR A 392 1.39 27.12 -11.18
N ALA A 393 2.61 27.49 -11.57
CA ALA A 393 3.16 27.20 -12.90
C ALA A 393 3.24 25.70 -13.18
N TYR A 394 3.65 24.91 -12.20
CA TYR A 394 3.62 23.44 -12.29
C TYR A 394 2.21 22.92 -12.54
N LEU A 395 1.24 23.29 -11.70
CA LEU A 395 -0.15 22.82 -11.81
C LEU A 395 -0.77 23.17 -13.17
N VAL A 396 -0.51 24.38 -13.68
CA VAL A 396 -0.97 24.81 -15.02
C VAL A 396 -0.35 23.95 -16.11
N ASN A 397 0.97 23.73 -16.08
CA ASN A 397 1.65 22.94 -17.11
C ASN A 397 1.20 21.47 -17.09
N THR A 398 0.97 20.90 -15.91
CA THR A 398 0.43 19.55 -15.75
C THR A 398 -1.01 19.44 -16.27
N ALA A 399 -1.86 20.44 -15.99
CA ALA A 399 -3.22 20.47 -16.51
C ALA A 399 -3.26 20.59 -18.04
N TRP A 400 -2.35 21.37 -18.63
CA TRP A 400 -2.19 21.44 -20.09
C TRP A 400 -1.81 20.09 -20.69
N SER A 401 -0.85 19.38 -20.10
CA SER A 401 -0.44 18.06 -20.59
C SER A 401 -1.61 17.07 -20.52
N ALA A 402 -2.37 17.06 -19.42
CA ALA A 402 -3.56 16.23 -19.30
C ALA A 402 -4.67 16.58 -20.33
N TYR A 403 -4.88 17.88 -20.60
CA TYR A 403 -5.77 18.34 -21.65
C TYR A 403 -5.33 17.82 -23.04
N GLU A 404 -4.06 18.01 -23.39
CA GLU A 404 -3.51 17.60 -24.69
C GLU A 404 -3.57 16.08 -24.89
N ASP A 405 -3.16 15.32 -23.88
CA ASP A 405 -3.20 13.85 -23.89
C ASP A 405 -4.63 13.32 -24.05
N GLY A 406 -5.58 13.91 -23.32
CA GLY A 406 -7.00 13.55 -23.45
C GLY A 406 -7.55 13.81 -24.85
N HIS A 407 -7.14 14.90 -25.50
CA HIS A 407 -7.54 15.22 -26.87
C HIS A 407 -6.87 14.31 -27.91
N ALA A 408 -5.61 13.93 -27.69
CA ALA A 408 -4.91 12.98 -28.54
C ALA A 408 -5.58 11.60 -28.50
N HIS A 409 -5.96 11.13 -27.30
CA HIS A 409 -6.68 9.87 -27.13
C HIS A 409 -8.05 9.88 -27.82
N ALA A 410 -8.84 10.94 -27.63
CA ALA A 410 -10.15 11.07 -28.28
C ALA A 410 -10.06 11.06 -29.82
N ARG A 411 -9.00 11.65 -30.40
CA ARG A 411 -8.73 11.63 -31.84
C ARG A 411 -8.34 10.24 -32.35
N ALA A 412 -7.61 9.46 -31.57
CA ALA A 412 -7.21 8.11 -31.94
C ALA A 412 -8.39 7.12 -31.91
N VAL A 413 -9.27 7.24 -30.90
CA VAL A 413 -10.44 6.36 -30.75
C VAL A 413 -11.58 6.71 -31.72
N GLY A 414 -11.69 7.97 -32.15
CA GLY A 414 -12.70 8.42 -33.13
C GLY A 414 -12.33 8.20 -34.60
N GLN A 415 -11.24 7.47 -34.89
CA GLN A 415 -10.79 7.13 -36.24
C GLN A 415 -10.99 5.65 -36.62
N ASP A 416 -11.53 4.83 -35.70
CA ASP A 416 -12.09 3.50 -35.97
C ASP A 416 -13.62 3.56 -36.07
#